data_AF-A0A382UEV9-F1
#
_entry.id   AF-A0A382UEV9-F1
#
_cell.length_a   1.000
_cell.length_b   1.000
_cell.length_c   1.000
_cell.angle_alpha   90.00
_cell.angle_beta   90.00
_cell.angle_gamma   90.00
#
_symmetry.space_group_name_H-M   'P 1'
#
loop_
_entity.id
_entity.type
_entity.pdbx_description
1 polymer ?
#
loop_
_entity_poly.entity_id
_entity_poly.type
_entity_poly.pdbx_seq_one_letter_code
_entity_poly.pdbx_strand_id
1 'polypeptide(L)' 'MKERLWNCINQKRTNYTPIWFMRQAGRYLPEFREIRKKNPDFIKLCLNPNLVNEITLQPLKRFDLDAAII' A
#
# COMPACT_ATOMS: atom_id res chain seq x y z
N MET A 1 -8.93 7.37 -8.86
CA MET A 1 -8.20 6.12 -8.56
C MET A 1 -7.65 5.62 -9.89
N LYS A 2 -6.40 5.15 -9.98
CA LYS A 2 -5.86 4.67 -11.27
C LYS A 2 -6.65 3.42 -11.69
N GLU A 3 -7.41 3.52 -12.77
CA GLU A 3 -8.24 2.39 -13.27
C GLU A 3 -7.41 1.31 -13.98
N ARG A 4 -6.08 1.48 -14.04
CA ARG A 4 -5.18 0.66 -14.85
C ARG A 4 -5.18 -0.80 -14.42
N LEU A 5 -5.06 -1.07 -13.12
CA LEU A 5 -5.13 -2.44 -12.60
C LEU A 5 -6.50 -3.07 -12.88
N TRP A 6 -7.57 -2.33 -12.62
CA TRP A 6 -8.94 -2.79 -12.88
C TRP A 6 -9.17 -3.14 -14.36
N ASN A 7 -8.74 -2.27 -15.27
CA ASN A 7 -8.85 -2.48 -16.71
C ASN A 7 -8.02 -3.69 -17.15
N CYS A 8 -6.80 -3.84 -16.62
CA CYS A 8 -5.97 -5.01 -16.90
C CYS A 8 -6.62 -6.32 -16.45
N ILE A 9 -7.21 -6.38 -15.25
CA ILE A 9 -7.92 -7.56 -14.73
C ILE A 9 -9.13 -7.91 -15.59
N ASN A 10 -9.83 -6.89 -16.10
CA ASN A 10 -10.98 -7.05 -16.99
C ASN A 10 -10.59 -7.19 -18.49
N GLN A 11 -9.32 -7.48 -18.78
CA GLN A 11 -8.82 -7.70 -20.15
C GLN A 11 -9.05 -6.50 -21.10
N LYS A 12 -9.19 -5.28 -20.56
CA LYS A 12 -9.26 -4.04 -21.33
C LYS A 12 -7.86 -3.55 -21.65
N ARG A 13 -7.70 -2.89 -22.81
CA ARG A 13 -6.42 -2.32 -23.24
C ARG A 13 -5.96 -1.22 -22.26
N THR A 14 -4.72 -1.31 -21.78
CA THR A 14 -4.05 -0.28 -20.98
C THR A 14 -2.86 0.30 -21.73
N ASN A 15 -2.42 1.49 -21.32
CA ASN A 15 -1.27 2.18 -21.92
C ASN A 15 0.09 1.58 -21.48
N TYR A 16 0.12 0.87 -20.36
CA TYR A 16 1.25 0.05 -19.90
C TYR A 16 0.77 -1.03 -18.90
N THR A 17 1.66 -1.96 -18.52
CA THR A 17 1.39 -3.02 -17.55
C THR A 17 1.37 -2.46 -16.12
N PRO A 18 0.25 -2.54 -15.36
CA PRO A 18 0.18 -1.98 -14.02
C PRO A 18 1.12 -2.70 -13.04
N ILE A 19 1.70 -1.96 -12.10
CA ILE A 19 2.69 -2.48 -11.13
C ILE A 19 2.24 -2.24 -9.68
N TRP A 20 2.40 -3.27 -8.87
CA TRP A 20 2.28 -3.25 -7.40
C TRP A 20 3.13 -4.38 -6.82
N PHE A 21 3.40 -4.34 -5.52
CA PHE A 21 4.23 -5.37 -4.87
C PHE A 21 3.53 -5.97 -3.65
N MET A 22 3.65 -7.28 -3.48
CA MET A 22 3.31 -7.92 -2.22
C MET A 22 4.16 -7.33 -1.09
N ARG A 23 3.53 -7.04 0.05
CA ARG A 23 4.18 -6.40 1.21
C ARG A 23 4.80 -5.02 0.88
N GLN A 24 4.21 -4.28 -0.05
CA GLN A 24 4.65 -2.91 -0.38
C GLN A 24 4.60 -1.95 0.81
N ALA A 25 3.71 -2.15 1.79
CA ALA A 25 3.72 -1.43 3.05
C ALA A 25 4.46 -2.28 4.10
N GLY A 26 5.71 -1.92 4.42
CA GLY A 26 6.52 -2.75 5.31
C GLY A 26 7.82 -2.13 5.78
N ARG A 27 8.61 -2.92 6.51
CA ARG A 27 9.82 -2.50 7.25
C ARG A 27 10.93 -1.88 6.41
N TYR A 28 10.88 -1.97 5.08
CA TYR A 28 11.85 -1.29 4.21
C TYR A 28 11.56 0.22 4.11
N LEU A 29 10.35 0.66 4.45
CA LEU A 29 9.98 2.08 4.52
C LEU A 29 10.33 2.64 5.91
N PRO A 30 11.15 3.71 6.01
CA PRO A 30 11.43 4.36 7.28
C PRO A 30 10.16 4.88 7.97
N GLU A 31 9.22 5.44 7.23
CA GLU A 31 7.92 5.89 7.72
C GLU A 31 7.07 4.76 8.34
N PHE A 32 7.16 3.53 7.82
CA PHE A 32 6.52 2.36 8.43
C PHE A 32 7.17 2.00 9.77
N ARG A 33 8.52 2.04 9.81
CA ARG A 33 9.29 1.72 11.01
C ARG A 33 8.99 2.70 12.14
N GLU A 34 8.80 3.98 11.84
CA GLU A 34 8.43 4.99 12.84
C GLU A 34 7.05 4.73 13.46
N ILE A 35 6.04 4.39 12.64
CA ILE A 35 4.71 4.01 13.16
C ILE A 35 4.82 2.75 14.01
N ARG A 36 5.57 1.73 13.56
CA ARG A 36 5.80 0.50 14.32
C ARG A 36 6.52 0.73 15.64
N LYS A 37 7.50 1.63 15.69
CA LYS A 37 8.23 1.98 16.92
C LYS A 37 7.30 2.57 17.97
N LYS A 38 6.30 3.35 17.55
CA LYS A 38 5.27 3.92 18.44
C LYS A 38 4.14 2.95 18.79
N ASN A 39 3.99 1.86 18.02
CA ASN A 39 2.90 0.88 18.15
C ASN A 39 3.48 -0.55 18.17
N PRO A 40 4.03 -1.01 19.31
CA PRO A 40 4.73 -2.30 19.40
C PRO A 40 3.80 -3.51 19.27
N ASP A 41 2.55 -3.40 19.72
CA ASP A 41 1.54 -4.44 19.53
C ASP A 41 1.05 -4.44 18.08
N PHE A 42 1.40 -5.50 17.35
CA PHE A 42 1.05 -5.61 15.94
C PHE A 42 -0.45 -5.79 15.72
N ILE A 43 -1.11 -6.63 16.50
CA ILE A 43 -2.52 -6.95 16.30
C ILE A 43 -3.35 -5.71 16.57
N LYS A 44 -3.04 -4.98 17.66
CA LYS A 44 -3.69 -3.70 17.96
C LYS A 44 -3.47 -2.66 16.86
N LEU A 45 -2.29 -2.61 16.26
CA LEU A 45 -2.00 -1.73 15.12
C LEU A 45 -2.85 -2.12 13.89
N CYS A 46 -2.97 -3.40 13.56
CA CYS A 46 -3.80 -3.87 12.45
C CYS A 46 -5.30 -3.64 12.67
N LEU A 47 -5.75 -3.62 13.93
CA LEU A 47 -7.14 -3.36 14.29
C LEU A 47 -7.45 -1.87 14.44
N ASN A 48 -6.47 -0.97 14.22
CA ASN A 48 -6.67 0.48 14.25
C ASN A 48 -6.84 1.02 12.82
N PRO A 49 -8.06 1.40 12.39
CA PRO A 49 -8.30 1.84 11.02
C PRO A 49 -7.49 3.06 10.59
N ASN A 50 -7.22 3.99 11.52
CA ASN A 50 -6.47 5.21 11.22
C ASN A 50 -5.00 4.89 10.91
N LEU A 51 -4.38 4.04 11.73
CA LEU A 51 -2.98 3.63 11.53
C LEU A 51 -2.83 2.76 10.28
N VAL A 52 -3.76 1.84 10.05
CA VAL A 52 -3.72 1.00 8.86
C VAL A 52 -3.90 1.83 7.59
N ASN A 53 -4.85 2.76 7.54
CA ASN A 53 -4.99 3.68 6.41
C ASN A 53 -3.71 4.47 6.15
N GLU A 54 -3.07 4.99 7.21
CA GLU A 54 -1.80 5.70 7.08
C GLU A 54 -0.71 4.80 6.46
N ILE A 55 -0.54 3.58 7.00
CA ILE A 55 0.43 2.58 6.54
C ILE A 55 0.19 2.16 5.09
N THR A 56 -1.05 1.85 4.71
CA THR A 56 -1.43 1.41 3.37
C THR A 56 -1.14 2.46 2.31
N LEU A 57 -1.22 3.75 2.65
CA LEU A 57 -0.95 4.86 1.73
C LEU A 57 0.55 5.21 1.60
N GLN A 58 1.43 4.77 2.51
CA GLN A 58 2.86 5.10 2.46
C GLN A 58 3.53 4.75 1.13
N PRO A 59 3.34 3.53 0.56
CA PRO A 59 3.99 3.16 -0.69
C PRO A 59 3.51 3.99 -1.87
N LEU A 60 2.22 4.36 -1.90
CA LEU A 60 1.63 5.20 -2.93
C LEU A 60 2.10 6.65 -2.88
N LYS A 61 2.47 7.14 -1.70
CA LYS A 61 3.06 8.48 -1.54
C LYS A 61 4.52 8.51 -2.00
N ARG A 62 5.22 7.37 -1.94
CA ARG A 62 6.66 7.26 -2.25
C ARG A 62 6.94 6.82 -3.68
N PHE A 63 6.07 6.00 -4.26
CA PHE A 63 6.25 5.39 -5.57
C PHE A 63 4.97 5.51 -6.39
N ASP A 64 5.11 5.56 -7.73
CA ASP A 64 3.98 5.66 -8.65
C ASP A 64 3.30 4.30 -8.90
N LEU A 65 2.94 3.57 -7.84
CA LEU A 65 2.28 2.27 -7.95
C LEU A 65 0.82 2.41 -8.43
N ASP A 66 0.27 1.34 -8.98
CA ASP A 66 -1.08 1.31 -9.54
C ASP A 66 -2.15 0.84 -8.55
N ALA A 67 -1.75 0.26 -7.42
CA ALA A 67 -2.69 -0.25 -6.41
C ALA A 67 -2.14 -0.20 -4.98
N ALA A 68 -3.07 -0.18 -4.01
CA ALA A 68 -2.80 -0.38 -2.60
C ALA A 68 -3.18 -1.81 -2.18
N ILE A 69 -2.52 -2.32 -1.13
CA ILE A 69 -2.86 -3.59 -0.47
C ILE A 69 -2.82 -3.36 1.04
N ILE A 70 -3.75 -4.00 1.75
CA ILE A 70 -4.02 -3.83 3.18
C ILE A 70 -3.96 -5.19 3.89
#